data_AF-A0A850DG54-F1
#
_entry.id   AF-A0A850DG54-F1
#
_cell.length_a   1.000
_cell.length_b   1.000
_cell.length_c   1.000
_cell.angle_alpha   90.00
_cell.angle_beta   90.00
_cell.angle_gamma   90.00
#
_symmetry.space_group_name_H-M   'P 1'
#
loop_
_entity.id
_entity.type
_entity.pdbx_description
1 polymer ?
#
loop_
_entity_poly.entity_id
_entity_poly.type
_entity_poly.pdbx_seq_one_letter_code
_entity_poly.pdbx_strand_id
1 'polypeptide(L)'
;MSTEHEQQRKLTVSARDLDEVGAQLARWLATKVDGDAPPRITSVDRPTAGGMSSTTVLFDAEWSENGQHKGGSFVARLAPDDRSFPIFESYDLVTQYQVMAQVAAHTAVPLPPLGWLEPDDGALGTPFHVMRRVDGRIPADNPPYVFLDWLFEASPQQRAELARKTVELIAAVHVLPDPAAKLPMLDGDGPALRRHVDWYRRWYEWAMADDGFPVPIIERGFAWLERHWPAEPGPDVLSWGDSRPGNVIYDGFTPVAALDWEMAALGPRELDVAWIIFLHRFFQDIATRFGQPGLPDFMRREDVVRWYQDASGHTLRDLDFYLVYAALRQAIVMARVKRRMIHFGEDTVPKHPDDYVMHRAALEALLDGTYNWD
;
A
#
# COMPACT_ATOMS: atom_id res chain seq x y z
N MET A 1 -16.48 -32.52 -3.30
CA MET A 1 -16.90 -31.13 -3.00
C MET A 1 -15.75 -30.20 -2.62
N SER A 2 -14.55 -30.70 -2.25
CA SER A 2 -13.37 -29.85 -1.94
C SER A 2 -12.54 -29.44 -3.17
N THR A 3 -12.66 -30.17 -4.29
CA THR A 3 -11.79 -30.02 -5.47
C THR A 3 -12.31 -29.03 -6.52
N GLU A 4 -13.63 -28.82 -6.61
CA GLU A 4 -14.23 -27.86 -7.55
C GLU A 4 -14.07 -26.41 -7.09
N HIS A 5 -14.13 -26.14 -5.78
CA HIS A 5 -13.88 -24.79 -5.23
C HIS A 5 -12.42 -24.34 -5.35
N GLU A 6 -11.46 -25.29 -5.31
CA GLU A 6 -10.04 -25.00 -5.57
C GLU A 6 -9.77 -24.75 -7.07
N GLN A 7 -10.47 -25.45 -7.97
CA GLN A 7 -10.36 -25.23 -9.41
C GLN A 7 -10.99 -23.91 -9.87
N GLN A 8 -12.06 -23.46 -9.22
CA GLN A 8 -12.68 -22.15 -9.51
C GLN A 8 -11.84 -20.96 -9.02
N ARG A 9 -11.08 -21.11 -7.93
CA ARG A 9 -10.11 -20.08 -7.49
C ARG A 9 -8.93 -19.86 -8.45
N LYS A 10 -8.71 -20.77 -9.40
CA LYS A 10 -7.62 -20.69 -10.37
C LYS A 10 -7.95 -19.94 -11.66
N LEU A 11 -9.18 -19.46 -11.81
CA LEU A 11 -9.73 -19.04 -13.10
C LEU A 11 -10.17 -17.57 -13.10
N THR A 12 -9.34 -16.65 -12.59
CA THR A 12 -9.52 -15.20 -12.86
C THR A 12 -8.31 -14.35 -12.48
N VAL A 13 -7.23 -14.36 -13.27
CA VAL A 13 -6.29 -13.23 -13.47
C VAL A 13 -5.59 -13.45 -14.81
N SER A 14 -5.38 -12.41 -15.63
CA SER A 14 -4.82 -12.56 -16.98
C SER A 14 -3.49 -13.34 -17.00
N ALA A 15 -3.56 -14.55 -17.55
CA ALA A 15 -2.42 -15.39 -17.85
C ALA A 15 -1.78 -14.86 -19.13
N ARG A 16 -0.91 -13.85 -18.99
CA ARG A 16 0.23 -13.81 -19.91
C ARG A 16 1.04 -15.06 -19.64
N ASP A 17 1.37 -15.79 -20.69
CA ASP A 17 2.31 -16.89 -20.59
C ASP A 17 3.61 -16.35 -19.99
N LEU A 18 4.05 -16.91 -18.87
CA LEU A 18 5.27 -16.43 -18.19
C LEU A 18 6.49 -16.56 -19.11
N ASP A 19 6.47 -17.52 -20.04
CA ASP A 19 7.49 -17.67 -21.08
C ASP A 19 7.47 -16.49 -22.05
N GLU A 20 6.29 -16.01 -22.44
CA GLU A 20 6.15 -14.82 -23.29
C GLU A 20 6.64 -13.56 -22.57
N VAL A 21 6.26 -13.40 -21.29
CA VAL A 21 6.73 -12.29 -20.45
C VAL A 21 8.25 -12.32 -20.32
N GLY A 22 8.85 -13.49 -20.10
CA GLY A 22 10.30 -13.65 -20.05
C GLY A 22 10.98 -13.25 -21.36
N ALA A 23 10.43 -13.67 -22.51
CA ALA A 23 10.96 -13.29 -23.81
C ALA A 23 10.84 -11.78 -24.09
N GLN A 24 9.74 -11.15 -23.66
CA GLN A 24 9.54 -9.70 -23.77
C GLN A 24 10.53 -8.94 -22.87
N LEU A 25 10.68 -9.37 -21.61
CA LEU A 25 11.67 -8.81 -20.67
C LEU A 25 13.10 -8.94 -21.18
N ALA A 26 13.48 -10.08 -21.78
CA ALA A 26 14.80 -10.26 -22.36
C ALA A 26 15.09 -9.23 -23.47
N ARG A 27 14.16 -9.07 -24.42
CA ARG A 27 14.28 -8.08 -25.50
C ARG A 27 14.34 -6.65 -24.99
N TRP A 28 13.50 -6.34 -24.00
CA TRP A 28 13.48 -5.02 -23.38
C TRP A 28 14.77 -4.73 -22.62
N LEU A 29 15.24 -5.67 -21.79
CA LEU A 29 16.46 -5.49 -21.00
C LEU A 29 17.69 -5.28 -21.90
N ALA A 30 17.71 -5.89 -23.09
CA ALA A 30 18.76 -5.68 -24.10
C ALA A 30 18.88 -4.22 -24.55
N THR A 31 17.82 -3.41 -24.38
CA THR A 31 17.83 -1.95 -24.67
C THR A 31 18.33 -1.12 -23.49
N LYS A 32 18.44 -1.70 -22.29
CA LYS A 32 18.77 -1.00 -21.04
C LYS A 32 20.17 -1.31 -20.53
N VAL A 33 20.81 -2.37 -21.02
CA VAL A 33 22.15 -2.81 -20.60
C VAL A 33 23.10 -2.84 -21.81
N ASP A 34 24.35 -2.46 -21.60
CA ASP A 34 25.40 -2.55 -22.63
C ASP A 34 26.04 -3.94 -22.60
N GLY A 35 25.27 -4.93 -23.05
CA GLY A 35 25.66 -6.33 -23.01
C GLY A 35 26.56 -6.74 -24.17
N ASP A 36 27.64 -7.47 -23.88
CA ASP A 36 28.49 -8.15 -24.89
C ASP A 36 27.67 -9.14 -25.75
N ALA A 37 26.56 -9.62 -25.18
CA ALA A 37 25.54 -10.44 -25.82
C ALA A 37 24.15 -10.10 -25.24
N PRO A 38 23.05 -10.47 -25.91
CA PRO A 38 21.71 -10.24 -25.38
C PRO A 38 21.54 -10.84 -23.97
N PRO A 39 20.93 -10.09 -23.03
CA PRO A 39 20.67 -10.58 -21.68
C PRO A 39 19.75 -11.80 -21.72
N ARG A 40 19.92 -12.69 -20.74
CA ARG A 40 19.10 -13.88 -20.56
C ARG A 40 18.22 -13.71 -19.34
N ILE A 41 16.94 -14.01 -19.50
CA ILE A 41 16.01 -14.19 -18.38
C ILE A 41 16.03 -15.66 -18.01
N THR A 42 16.48 -15.98 -16.80
CA THR A 42 16.71 -17.37 -16.35
C THR A 42 15.54 -17.92 -15.54
N SER A 43 14.71 -17.03 -14.99
CA SER A 43 13.50 -17.36 -14.22
C SER A 43 12.48 -16.24 -14.37
N VAL A 44 11.19 -16.61 -14.42
CA VAL A 44 10.06 -15.68 -14.31
C VAL A 44 9.01 -16.35 -13.42
N ASP A 45 8.55 -15.64 -12.40
CA ASP A 45 7.55 -16.11 -11.46
C ASP A 45 6.60 -14.97 -11.04
N ARG A 46 5.52 -15.32 -10.35
CA ARG A 46 4.61 -14.37 -9.68
C ARG A 46 4.61 -14.68 -8.19
N PRO A 47 4.56 -13.66 -7.32
CA PRO A 47 4.50 -13.91 -5.88
C PRO A 47 3.25 -14.70 -5.51
N THR A 48 3.39 -15.67 -4.60
CA THR A 48 2.29 -16.50 -4.09
C THR A 48 1.30 -15.73 -3.22
N ALA A 49 1.75 -14.62 -2.64
CA ALA A 49 0.94 -13.63 -1.96
C ALA A 49 1.33 -12.24 -2.49
N GLY A 50 0.40 -11.55 -3.15
CA GLY A 50 0.61 -10.22 -3.73
C GLY A 50 -0.62 -9.34 -3.51
N GLY A 51 -0.40 -8.03 -3.39
CA GLY A 51 -1.47 -7.04 -3.28
C GLY A 51 -2.37 -7.04 -4.52
N MET A 52 -3.62 -6.62 -4.35
CA MET A 52 -4.63 -6.60 -5.43
C MET A 52 -4.50 -5.38 -6.37
N SER A 53 -3.62 -4.44 -6.06
CA SER A 53 -3.53 -3.16 -6.75
C SER A 53 -2.70 -3.20 -8.03
N SER A 54 -1.61 -3.98 -8.07
CA SER A 54 -0.68 -4.01 -9.22
C SER A 54 -0.25 -5.42 -9.58
N THR A 55 0.18 -5.62 -10.82
CA THR A 55 0.76 -6.89 -11.25
C THR A 55 2.24 -6.91 -10.90
N THR A 56 2.67 -7.89 -10.11
CA THR A 56 4.08 -8.09 -9.76
C THR A 56 4.64 -9.30 -10.50
N VAL A 57 5.77 -9.13 -11.17
CA VAL A 57 6.53 -10.19 -11.83
C VAL A 57 7.92 -10.26 -11.20
N LEU A 58 8.29 -11.44 -10.70
CA LEU A 58 9.62 -11.74 -10.21
C LEU A 58 10.41 -12.34 -11.37
N PHE A 59 11.65 -11.90 -11.58
CA PHE A 59 12.48 -12.51 -12.62
C PHE A 59 13.98 -12.44 -12.27
N ASP A 60 14.73 -13.43 -12.76
CA ASP A 60 16.18 -13.44 -12.68
C ASP A 60 16.76 -13.12 -14.06
N ALA A 61 17.79 -12.27 -14.10
CA ALA A 61 18.44 -11.89 -15.34
C ALA A 61 19.96 -11.93 -15.23
N GLU A 62 20.61 -12.34 -16.32
CA GLU A 62 22.05 -12.47 -16.45
C GLU A 62 22.53 -11.86 -17.78
N TRP A 63 23.64 -11.13 -17.74
CA TRP A 63 24.32 -10.62 -18.93
C TRP A 63 25.83 -10.47 -18.67
N SER A 64 26.59 -10.19 -19.72
CA SER A 64 28.01 -9.83 -19.60
C SER A 64 28.21 -8.42 -20.13
N GLU A 65 28.96 -7.60 -19.40
CA GLU A 65 29.28 -6.22 -19.79
C GLU A 65 30.79 -6.05 -19.58
N ASN A 66 31.52 -5.75 -20.66
CA ASN A 66 32.99 -5.63 -20.65
C ASN A 66 33.68 -6.90 -20.11
N GLY A 67 33.17 -8.08 -20.46
CA GLY A 67 33.68 -9.38 -20.01
C GLY A 67 33.41 -9.71 -18.53
N GLN A 68 32.65 -8.88 -17.82
CA GLN A 68 32.22 -9.16 -16.45
C GLN A 68 30.78 -9.67 -16.43
N HIS A 69 30.55 -10.76 -15.69
CA HIS A 69 29.20 -11.24 -15.44
C HIS A 69 28.42 -10.25 -14.56
N LYS A 70 27.22 -9.91 -14.99
CA LYS A 70 26.26 -9.03 -14.32
C LYS A 70 24.91 -9.74 -14.23
N GLY A 71 24.12 -9.39 -13.23
CA GLY A 71 22.80 -9.98 -13.07
C GLY A 71 22.23 -9.88 -11.67
N GLY A 72 21.14 -10.60 -11.47
CA GLY A 72 20.50 -10.80 -10.18
C GLY A 72 19.00 -11.02 -10.30
N SER A 73 18.36 -10.97 -9.14
CA SER A 73 16.91 -11.07 -9.00
C SER A 73 16.26 -9.69 -9.01
N PHE A 74 15.17 -9.59 -9.75
CA PHE A 74 14.45 -8.35 -10.01
C PHE A 74 12.95 -8.54 -9.79
N VAL A 75 12.27 -7.41 -9.58
CA VAL A 75 10.83 -7.30 -9.45
C VAL A 75 10.36 -6.24 -10.43
N ALA A 76 9.51 -6.61 -11.38
CA ALA A 76 8.77 -5.68 -12.22
C ALA A 76 7.38 -5.44 -11.63
N ARG A 77 7.00 -4.17 -11.46
CA ARG A 77 5.63 -3.74 -11.15
C ARG A 77 4.99 -3.14 -12.38
N LEU A 78 3.84 -3.68 -12.76
CA LEU A 78 3.04 -3.30 -13.92
C LEU A 78 1.65 -2.87 -13.48
N ALA A 79 1.00 -2.04 -14.30
CA ALA A 79 -0.40 -1.70 -14.06
C ALA A 79 -1.25 -2.97 -14.19
N PRO A 80 -2.34 -3.09 -13.42
CA PRO A 80 -3.25 -4.20 -13.58
C PRO A 80 -3.96 -4.14 -14.95
N ASP A 81 -4.35 -5.31 -15.46
CA ASP A 81 -5.17 -5.43 -16.65
C ASP A 81 -6.59 -4.88 -16.36
N ASP A 82 -7.22 -4.16 -17.29
CA ASP A 82 -8.58 -3.63 -17.08
C ASP A 82 -9.61 -4.71 -16.71
N ARG A 83 -9.41 -5.95 -17.19
CA ARG A 83 -10.26 -7.11 -16.86
C ARG A 83 -10.10 -7.60 -15.42
N SER A 84 -9.15 -7.05 -14.66
CA SER A 84 -8.89 -7.43 -13.27
C SER A 84 -9.79 -6.71 -12.26
N PHE A 85 -10.70 -5.85 -12.73
CA PHE A 85 -11.54 -4.97 -11.92
C PHE A 85 -10.66 -4.12 -10.99
N PRO A 86 -10.00 -3.08 -11.52
CA PRO A 86 -8.94 -2.35 -10.84
C PRO A 86 -9.41 -1.70 -9.53
N ILE A 87 -8.47 -1.54 -8.60
CA ILE A 87 -8.71 -0.93 -7.28
C ILE A 87 -8.71 0.59 -7.38
N PHE A 88 -7.81 1.17 -8.18
CA PHE A 88 -7.73 2.61 -8.44
C PHE A 88 -8.29 2.97 -9.82
N GLU A 89 -8.75 4.21 -9.97
CA GLU A 89 -9.22 4.74 -11.25
C GLU A 89 -8.10 4.80 -12.29
N SER A 90 -6.89 5.15 -11.86
CA SER A 90 -5.70 5.25 -12.70
C SER A 90 -4.46 4.76 -11.96
N TYR A 91 -3.50 4.22 -12.72
CA TYR A 91 -2.22 3.73 -12.20
C TYR A 91 -1.07 4.55 -12.80
N ASP A 92 -0.44 5.40 -11.98
CA ASP A 92 0.71 6.19 -12.38
C ASP A 92 2.02 5.62 -11.79
N LEU A 93 2.52 4.59 -12.46
CA LEU A 93 3.75 3.91 -12.09
C LEU A 93 5.01 4.77 -12.30
N VAL A 94 4.92 5.77 -13.17
CA VAL A 94 6.01 6.74 -13.39
C VAL A 94 6.16 7.61 -12.15
N THR A 95 5.07 8.18 -11.67
CA THR A 95 5.05 8.94 -10.42
C THR A 95 5.50 8.08 -9.25
N GLN A 96 5.02 6.82 -9.14
CA GLN A 96 5.48 5.91 -8.10
C GLN A 96 7.00 5.72 -8.10
N TYR A 97 7.60 5.45 -9.26
CA TYR A 97 9.06 5.31 -9.40
C TYR A 97 9.81 6.61 -9.04
N GLN A 98 9.29 7.76 -9.48
CA GLN A 98 9.90 9.06 -9.21
C GLN A 98 9.87 9.41 -7.71
N VAL A 99 8.79 9.09 -7.00
CA VAL A 99 8.70 9.22 -5.54
C VAL A 99 9.79 8.38 -4.87
N MET A 100 9.89 7.10 -5.22
CA MET A 100 10.91 6.22 -4.67
C MET A 100 12.33 6.73 -4.97
N ALA A 101 12.57 7.28 -6.16
CA ALA A 101 13.86 7.84 -6.55
C ALA A 101 14.23 9.06 -5.70
N GLN A 102 13.29 9.98 -5.43
CA GLN A 102 13.53 11.13 -4.56
C GLN A 102 13.79 10.72 -3.11
N VAL A 103 13.04 9.73 -2.61
CA VAL A 103 13.26 9.18 -1.26
C VAL A 103 14.63 8.52 -1.16
N ALA A 104 15.03 7.70 -2.13
CA ALA A 104 16.33 7.04 -2.16
C ALA A 104 17.50 8.04 -2.23
N ALA A 105 17.33 9.14 -2.97
CA ALA A 105 18.38 10.14 -3.17
C ALA A 105 18.58 11.08 -1.96
N HIS A 106 17.56 11.25 -1.12
CA HIS A 106 17.53 12.33 -0.13
C HIS A 106 17.21 11.90 1.31
N THR A 107 16.95 10.62 1.54
CA THR A 107 16.64 10.09 2.88
C THR A 107 17.43 8.81 3.15
N ALA A 108 17.42 8.36 4.40
CA ALA A 108 17.99 7.07 4.81
C ALA A 108 16.95 5.92 4.77
N VAL A 109 15.78 6.16 4.19
CA VAL A 109 14.70 5.16 4.11
C VAL A 109 15.17 3.98 3.26
N PRO A 110 15.21 2.76 3.79
CA PRO A 110 15.55 1.59 3.00
C PRO A 110 14.46 1.33 1.96
N LEU A 111 14.87 1.28 0.69
CA LEU A 111 14.01 0.96 -0.45
C LEU A 111 14.63 -0.22 -1.22
N PRO A 112 13.83 -0.99 -1.98
CA PRO A 112 14.39 -1.87 -3.00
C PRO A 112 15.28 -1.05 -3.93
N PRO A 113 16.53 -1.49 -4.20
CA PRO A 113 17.40 -0.77 -5.13
C PRO A 113 16.70 -0.58 -6.47
N LEU A 114 16.54 0.67 -6.89
CA LEU A 114 15.86 0.99 -8.14
C LEU A 114 16.68 0.50 -9.33
N GLY A 115 16.00 -0.11 -10.30
CA GLY A 115 16.59 -0.56 -11.55
C GLY A 115 16.24 0.40 -12.68
N TRP A 116 15.16 0.09 -13.39
CA TRP A 116 14.78 0.80 -14.61
C TRP A 116 13.32 1.21 -14.58
N LEU A 117 12.99 2.30 -15.26
CA LEU A 117 11.63 2.73 -15.57
C LEU A 117 11.39 2.54 -17.07
N GLU A 118 10.25 1.97 -17.42
CA GLU A 118 9.71 1.92 -18.77
C GLU A 118 8.36 2.67 -18.78
N PRO A 119 8.36 3.95 -19.21
CA PRO A 119 7.14 4.76 -19.20
C PRO A 119 6.20 4.42 -20.35
N ASP A 120 6.69 3.75 -21.40
CA ASP A 120 5.92 3.44 -22.59
C ASP A 120 5.29 2.04 -22.51
N ASP A 121 4.19 1.84 -23.23
CA ASP A 121 3.47 0.56 -23.28
C ASP A 121 4.15 -0.48 -24.19
N GLY A 122 5.23 -0.13 -24.90
CA GLY A 122 5.77 -0.99 -25.97
C GLY A 122 6.27 -2.36 -25.51
N ALA A 123 7.04 -2.44 -24.42
CA ALA A 123 7.75 -3.66 -24.06
C ALA A 123 6.84 -4.75 -23.46
N LEU A 124 5.89 -4.35 -22.60
CA LEU A 124 4.97 -5.24 -21.91
C LEU A 124 3.50 -4.82 -22.09
N GLY A 125 3.16 -4.06 -23.12
CA GLY A 125 1.78 -3.57 -23.33
C GLY A 125 1.27 -2.60 -22.25
N THR A 126 2.12 -2.15 -21.33
CA THR A 126 1.78 -1.25 -20.22
C THR A 126 3.06 -0.66 -19.63
N PRO A 127 3.04 0.56 -19.06
CA PRO A 127 4.15 1.10 -18.30
C PRO A 127 4.52 0.19 -17.13
N PHE A 128 5.80 0.14 -16.79
CA PHE A 128 6.29 -0.62 -15.64
C PHE A 128 7.60 -0.08 -15.11
N HIS A 129 7.92 -0.41 -13.87
CA HIS A 129 9.25 -0.17 -13.33
C HIS A 129 9.82 -1.45 -12.72
N VAL A 130 11.15 -1.51 -12.69
CA VAL A 130 11.93 -2.65 -12.22
C VAL A 130 12.81 -2.21 -11.07
N MET A 131 12.87 -3.06 -10.04
CA MET A 131 13.74 -2.90 -8.88
C MET A 131 14.47 -4.21 -8.61
N ARG A 132 15.56 -4.17 -7.85
CA ARG A 132 16.17 -5.40 -7.33
C ARG A 132 15.24 -6.04 -6.30
N ARG A 133 15.18 -7.37 -6.31
CA ARG A 133 14.47 -8.13 -5.27
C ARG A 133 15.21 -7.96 -3.93
N VAL A 134 14.44 -7.73 -2.88
CA VAL A 134 14.92 -7.70 -1.49
C VAL A 134 14.32 -8.91 -0.79
N ASP A 135 15.17 -9.71 -0.17
CA ASP A 135 14.73 -10.87 0.61
C ASP A 135 14.37 -10.45 2.04
N GLY A 136 13.37 -11.12 2.62
CA GLY A 136 12.94 -10.90 3.98
C GLY A 136 11.51 -11.37 4.21
N ARG A 137 10.92 -10.95 5.33
CA ARG A 137 9.56 -11.33 5.74
C ARG A 137 8.65 -10.12 5.74
N ILE A 138 7.41 -10.32 5.33
CA ILE A 138 6.35 -9.31 5.36
C ILE A 138 5.24 -9.85 6.26
N PRO A 139 4.71 -9.09 7.24
CA PRO A 139 3.51 -9.49 7.97
C PRO A 139 2.32 -9.68 7.02
N ALA A 140 1.67 -10.84 7.07
CA ALA A 140 0.60 -11.18 6.13
C ALA A 140 -0.68 -10.33 6.31
N ASP A 141 -1.36 -10.03 5.20
CA ASP A 141 -2.70 -9.41 5.21
C ASP A 141 -3.85 -10.44 5.12
N ASN A 142 -3.57 -11.65 4.61
CA ASN A 142 -4.60 -12.68 4.43
C ASN A 142 -4.04 -14.11 4.65
N PRO A 143 -4.41 -14.80 5.76
CA PRO A 143 -5.09 -14.23 6.92
C PRO A 143 -4.25 -13.09 7.55
N PRO A 144 -4.88 -12.07 8.17
CA PRO A 144 -4.14 -10.98 8.80
C PRO A 144 -3.14 -11.48 9.86
N TYR A 145 -1.99 -10.81 9.98
CA TYR A 145 -0.90 -11.18 10.89
C TYR A 145 -1.28 -11.24 12.38
N VAL A 146 -2.48 -10.79 12.75
CA VAL A 146 -3.04 -10.93 14.11
C VAL A 146 -3.63 -12.31 14.40
N PHE A 147 -3.71 -13.20 13.40
CA PHE A 147 -4.25 -14.55 13.54
C PHE A 147 -3.16 -15.62 13.61
N LEU A 148 -2.34 -15.71 12.57
CA LEU A 148 -1.34 -16.76 12.37
C LEU A 148 -0.24 -16.20 11.46
N ASP A 149 0.91 -15.81 12.04
CA ASP A 149 2.04 -15.23 11.32
C ASP A 149 3.30 -15.28 12.21
N TRP A 150 4.48 -15.07 11.63
CA TRP A 150 5.73 -14.96 12.40
C TRP A 150 5.72 -13.76 13.36
N LEU A 151 4.97 -12.70 13.03
CA LEU A 151 4.77 -11.56 13.91
C LEU A 151 3.83 -11.90 15.08
N PHE A 152 2.84 -12.77 14.85
CA PHE A 152 1.95 -13.27 15.90
C PHE A 152 2.75 -14.08 16.94
N GLU A 153 3.65 -14.93 16.47
CA GLU A 153 4.50 -15.81 17.29
C GLU A 153 5.66 -15.07 17.99
N ALA A 154 5.93 -13.82 17.61
CA ALA A 154 7.02 -13.04 18.18
C ALA A 154 6.81 -12.74 19.68
N SER A 155 7.89 -12.51 20.42
CA SER A 155 7.80 -12.00 21.79
C SER A 155 7.27 -10.55 21.82
N PRO A 156 6.68 -10.09 22.95
CA PRO A 156 6.27 -8.69 23.11
C PRO A 156 7.40 -7.70 22.81
N GLN A 157 8.63 -8.02 23.21
CA GLN A 157 9.81 -7.18 22.98
C GLN A 157 10.13 -7.05 21.49
N GLN A 158 10.04 -8.15 20.74
CA GLN A 158 10.26 -8.18 19.30
C GLN A 158 9.16 -7.44 18.54
N ARG A 159 7.89 -7.58 18.97
CA ARG A 159 6.77 -6.80 18.42
C ARG A 159 6.95 -5.30 18.66
N ALA A 160 7.35 -4.91 19.86
CA ALA A 160 7.64 -3.51 20.18
C ALA A 160 8.83 -2.95 19.40
N GLU A 161 9.89 -3.75 19.21
CA GLU A 161 11.03 -3.37 18.37
C GLU A 161 10.61 -3.11 16.93
N LEU A 162 9.87 -4.05 16.33
CA LEU A 162 9.36 -3.90 14.97
C LEU A 162 8.47 -2.66 14.88
N ALA A 163 7.50 -2.52 15.79
CA ALA A 163 6.56 -1.41 15.77
C ALA A 163 7.28 -0.05 15.82
N ARG A 164 8.20 0.11 16.77
CA ARG A 164 9.01 1.33 16.90
C ARG A 164 9.81 1.61 15.62
N LYS A 165 10.50 0.60 15.07
CA LYS A 165 11.30 0.78 13.85
C LYS A 165 10.45 1.12 12.62
N THR A 166 9.22 0.59 12.53
CA THR A 166 8.28 0.96 11.46
C THR A 166 7.80 2.41 11.62
N VAL A 167 7.56 2.89 12.85
CA VAL A 167 7.20 4.28 13.10
C VAL A 167 8.39 5.22 12.81
N GLU A 168 9.60 4.84 13.19
CA GLU A 168 10.85 5.55 12.85
C GLU A 168 11.06 5.63 11.33
N LEU A 169 10.72 4.55 10.60
CA LEU A 169 10.73 4.53 9.13
C LEU A 169 9.78 5.57 8.55
N ILE A 170 8.54 5.66 9.05
CA ILE A 170 7.56 6.68 8.64
C ILE A 170 8.10 8.08 8.94
N ALA A 171 8.68 8.30 10.12
CA ALA A 171 9.31 9.57 10.46
C ALA A 171 10.45 9.92 9.48
N ALA A 172 11.26 8.95 9.06
CA ALA A 172 12.35 9.16 8.11
C ALA A 172 11.86 9.54 6.70
N VAL A 173 10.71 9.04 6.25
CA VAL A 173 10.08 9.49 4.98
C VAL A 173 9.72 10.97 5.06
N HIS A 174 9.14 11.39 6.17
CA HIS A 174 8.69 12.76 6.39
C HIS A 174 9.82 13.80 6.48
N VAL A 175 11.09 13.38 6.50
CA VAL A 175 12.26 14.26 6.52
C VAL A 175 12.66 14.75 5.12
N LEU A 176 12.06 14.23 4.04
CA LEU A 176 12.36 14.66 2.67
C LEU A 176 12.27 16.21 2.56
N PRO A 177 13.38 16.92 2.27
CA PRO A 177 13.37 18.37 2.25
C PRO A 177 12.64 18.90 1.01
N ASP A 178 11.85 19.95 1.18
CA ASP A 178 11.08 20.63 0.12
C ASP A 178 10.33 19.66 -0.81
N PRO A 179 9.44 18.81 -0.26
CA PRO A 179 8.85 17.70 -1.00
C PRO A 179 8.05 18.17 -2.23
N ALA A 180 7.36 19.31 -2.15
CA ALA A 180 6.65 19.90 -3.30
C ALA A 180 7.58 20.28 -4.47
N ALA A 181 8.79 20.77 -4.18
CA ALA A 181 9.76 21.13 -5.21
C ALA A 181 10.40 19.89 -5.85
N LYS A 182 10.58 18.81 -5.07
CA LYS A 182 11.16 17.54 -5.55
C LYS A 182 10.13 16.66 -6.27
N LEU A 183 8.87 16.77 -5.87
CA LEU A 183 7.75 15.99 -6.36
C LEU A 183 6.63 16.90 -6.86
N PRO A 184 6.90 17.75 -7.87
CA PRO A 184 5.90 18.70 -8.38
C PRO A 184 4.69 18.00 -9.00
N MET A 185 4.82 16.72 -9.40
CA MET A 185 3.70 15.90 -9.87
C MET A 185 2.68 15.54 -8.77
N LEU A 186 3.06 15.62 -7.50
CA LEU A 186 2.16 15.43 -6.35
C LEU A 186 1.60 16.75 -5.80
N ASP A 187 2.12 17.88 -6.29
CA ASP A 187 1.66 19.20 -5.88
C ASP A 187 0.49 19.69 -6.75
N GLY A 188 -0.18 20.76 -6.30
CA GLY A 188 -1.30 21.34 -7.00
C GLY A 188 -1.88 22.53 -6.26
N ASP A 189 -2.97 23.08 -6.80
CA ASP A 189 -3.57 24.28 -6.22
C ASP A 189 -4.26 24.01 -4.87
N GLY A 190 -4.15 24.96 -3.94
CA GLY A 190 -4.79 24.92 -2.64
C GLY A 190 -4.06 24.08 -1.57
N PRO A 191 -4.68 23.83 -0.40
CA PRO A 191 -4.07 23.05 0.68
C PRO A 191 -3.97 21.55 0.34
N ALA A 192 -2.84 20.90 0.62
CA ALA A 192 -2.64 19.50 0.23
C ALA A 192 -3.61 18.53 0.93
N LEU A 193 -3.94 18.76 2.22
CA LEU A 193 -4.98 17.98 2.91
C LEU A 193 -6.34 18.04 2.20
N ARG A 194 -6.74 19.21 1.67
CA ARG A 194 -7.99 19.37 0.92
C ARG A 194 -7.95 18.56 -0.37
N ARG A 195 -6.87 18.69 -1.15
CA ARG A 195 -6.68 17.90 -2.37
C ARG A 195 -6.73 16.40 -2.10
N HIS A 196 -6.11 15.95 -1.02
CA HIS A 196 -6.08 14.56 -0.61
C HIS A 196 -7.50 14.05 -0.25
N VAL A 197 -8.27 14.80 0.55
CA VAL A 197 -9.68 14.44 0.85
C VAL A 197 -10.55 14.42 -0.40
N ASP A 198 -10.39 15.41 -1.28
CA ASP A 198 -11.17 15.48 -2.52
C ASP A 198 -10.81 14.35 -3.50
N TRP A 199 -9.54 13.90 -3.53
CA TRP A 199 -9.13 12.73 -4.29
C TRP A 199 -9.81 11.45 -3.78
N TYR A 200 -9.87 11.22 -2.47
CA TYR A 200 -10.61 10.07 -1.91
C TYR A 200 -12.11 10.16 -2.17
N ARG A 201 -12.69 11.36 -2.18
CA ARG A 201 -14.10 11.56 -2.55
C ARG A 201 -14.36 11.13 -3.99
N ARG A 202 -13.54 11.58 -4.94
CA ARG A 202 -13.62 11.16 -6.34
C ARG A 202 -13.42 9.64 -6.49
N TRP A 203 -12.48 9.07 -5.75
CA TRP A 203 -12.27 7.62 -5.75
C TRP A 203 -13.51 6.87 -5.27
N TYR A 204 -14.17 7.32 -4.20
CA TYR A 204 -15.45 6.75 -3.76
C TYR A 204 -16.54 6.88 -4.82
N GLU A 205 -16.68 8.07 -5.42
CA GLU A 205 -17.69 8.34 -6.46
C GLU A 205 -17.52 7.36 -7.63
N TRP A 206 -16.32 7.28 -8.20
CA TRP A 206 -15.98 6.35 -9.27
C TRP A 206 -16.14 4.87 -8.86
N ALA A 207 -15.66 4.49 -7.67
CA ALA A 207 -15.60 3.10 -7.24
C ALA A 207 -16.98 2.50 -6.95
N MET A 208 -17.93 3.35 -6.53
CA MET A 208 -19.18 2.96 -5.90
C MET A 208 -20.38 3.78 -6.40
N ALA A 209 -20.40 5.09 -6.15
CA ALA A 209 -21.61 5.91 -6.26
C ALA A 209 -22.08 6.06 -7.71
N ASP A 210 -21.16 6.31 -8.64
CA ASP A 210 -21.44 6.49 -10.07
C ASP A 210 -21.93 5.19 -10.73
N ASP A 211 -21.53 4.04 -10.18
CA ASP A 211 -22.02 2.72 -10.56
C ASP A 211 -23.40 2.39 -9.96
N GLY A 212 -24.01 3.29 -9.18
CA GLY A 212 -25.32 3.10 -8.54
C GLY A 212 -25.27 2.37 -7.20
N PHE A 213 -24.12 2.33 -6.53
CA PHE A 213 -23.93 1.69 -5.22
C PHE A 213 -23.52 2.71 -4.14
N PRO A 214 -24.35 3.73 -3.83
CA PRO A 214 -24.01 4.68 -2.78
C PRO A 214 -23.89 3.99 -1.42
N VAL A 215 -22.97 4.48 -0.60
CA VAL A 215 -22.63 3.94 0.72
C VAL A 215 -22.83 5.05 1.77
N PRO A 216 -24.03 5.18 2.37
CA PRO A 216 -24.39 6.28 3.26
C PRO A 216 -23.40 6.58 4.39
N ILE A 217 -22.76 5.56 4.98
CA ILE A 217 -21.77 5.76 6.04
C ILE A 217 -20.50 6.47 5.54
N ILE A 218 -20.09 6.24 4.29
CA ILE A 218 -18.95 6.94 3.67
C ILE A 218 -19.31 8.41 3.43
N GLU A 219 -20.52 8.69 2.92
CA GLU A 219 -21.01 10.06 2.72
C GLU A 219 -21.13 10.82 4.04
N ARG A 220 -21.63 10.17 5.09
CA ARG A 220 -21.65 10.70 6.46
C ARG A 220 -20.23 10.98 6.95
N GLY A 221 -19.27 10.11 6.65
CA GLY A 221 -17.86 10.31 6.98
C GLY A 221 -17.27 11.55 6.34
N PHE A 222 -17.49 11.75 5.04
CA PHE A 222 -17.10 12.98 4.36
C PHE A 222 -17.74 14.23 4.96
N ALA A 223 -19.04 14.19 5.27
CA ALA A 223 -19.72 15.32 5.91
C ALA A 223 -19.19 15.58 7.33
N TRP A 224 -18.76 14.54 8.04
CA TRP A 224 -18.09 14.68 9.34
C TRP A 224 -16.74 15.39 9.20
N LEU A 225 -15.92 15.03 8.20
CA LEU A 225 -14.63 15.70 7.95
C LEU A 225 -14.81 17.20 7.70
N GLU A 226 -15.80 17.61 6.91
CA GLU A 226 -16.06 19.04 6.67
C GLU A 226 -16.39 19.81 7.96
N ARG A 227 -17.09 19.18 8.91
CA ARG A 227 -17.46 19.83 10.19
C ARG A 227 -16.33 19.89 11.20
N HIS A 228 -15.33 19.03 11.07
CA HIS A 228 -14.24 18.87 12.05
C HIS A 228 -12.87 19.18 11.43
N TRP A 229 -12.84 19.92 10.32
CA TRP A 229 -11.62 20.23 9.60
C TRP A 229 -10.58 20.89 10.51
N PRO A 230 -9.33 20.40 10.57
CA PRO A 230 -8.30 20.98 11.42
C PRO A 230 -8.04 22.45 11.02
N ALA A 231 -8.02 23.35 12.02
CA ALA A 231 -7.75 24.76 11.78
C ALA A 231 -6.32 24.99 11.29
N GLU A 232 -5.36 24.19 11.77
CA GLU A 232 -3.94 24.30 11.43
C GLU A 232 -3.32 22.93 11.11
N PRO A 233 -3.57 22.35 9.92
CA PRO A 233 -3.08 21.03 9.53
C PRO A 233 -1.55 20.86 9.62
N GLY A 234 -0.79 21.95 9.60
CA GLY A 234 0.68 21.95 9.68
C GLY A 234 1.38 22.03 8.34
N PRO A 235 2.72 21.96 8.34
CA PRO A 235 3.47 21.85 7.11
C PRO A 235 3.22 20.50 6.44
N ASP A 236 3.09 20.53 5.12
CA ASP A 236 2.98 19.34 4.31
C ASP A 236 4.34 18.64 4.18
N VAL A 237 4.29 17.32 4.22
CA VAL A 237 5.42 16.41 4.03
C VAL A 237 5.09 15.44 2.89
N LEU A 238 6.07 14.65 2.46
CA LEU A 238 5.76 13.46 1.68
C LEU A 238 5.10 12.42 2.61
N SER A 239 3.80 12.21 2.44
CA SER A 239 3.07 11.07 3.01
C SER A 239 3.30 9.85 2.13
N TRP A 240 3.70 8.74 2.73
CA TRP A 240 3.91 7.45 2.07
C TRP A 240 2.57 6.86 1.60
N GLY A 241 1.49 7.08 2.33
CA GLY A 241 0.14 6.69 1.91
C GLY A 241 -0.32 5.38 2.51
N ASP A 242 0.16 4.23 2.01
CA ASP A 242 -0.13 2.90 2.60
C ASP A 242 0.95 2.48 3.60
N SER A 243 1.18 3.35 4.59
CA SER A 243 2.30 3.31 5.54
C SER A 243 2.11 2.27 6.66
N ARG A 244 2.05 0.97 6.33
CA ARG A 244 1.75 -0.12 7.28
C ARG A 244 2.76 -1.27 7.24
N PRO A 245 2.83 -2.12 8.29
CA PRO A 245 3.80 -3.22 8.34
C PRO A 245 3.72 -4.20 7.18
N GLY A 246 2.53 -4.46 6.64
CA GLY A 246 2.35 -5.34 5.47
C GLY A 246 2.96 -4.81 4.18
N ASN A 247 3.47 -3.58 4.16
CA ASN A 247 4.21 -2.98 3.04
C ASN A 247 5.68 -2.74 3.37
N VAL A 248 6.21 -3.45 4.38
CA VAL A 248 7.63 -3.40 4.74
C VAL A 248 8.20 -4.80 4.73
N ILE A 249 9.36 -4.95 4.06
CA ILE A 249 10.17 -6.16 4.17
C ILE A 249 11.05 -6.03 5.40
N TYR A 250 11.09 -7.07 6.24
CA TYR A 250 11.90 -7.15 7.45
C TYR A 250 12.96 -8.25 7.34
N ASP A 251 14.18 -7.93 7.76
CA ASP A 251 15.19 -8.91 8.17
C ASP A 251 15.19 -8.99 9.69
N GLY A 252 14.83 -10.16 10.23
CA GLY A 252 14.44 -10.29 11.62
C GLY A 252 13.25 -9.37 11.94
N PHE A 253 13.50 -8.34 12.76
CA PHE A 253 12.52 -7.29 13.13
C PHE A 253 12.97 -5.89 12.69
N THR A 254 13.91 -5.80 11.74
CA THR A 254 14.44 -4.54 11.20
C THR A 254 13.89 -4.31 9.79
N PRO A 255 13.32 -3.13 9.48
CA PRO A 255 12.93 -2.77 8.13
C PRO A 255 14.13 -2.77 7.18
N VAL A 256 14.00 -3.44 6.04
CA VAL A 256 15.03 -3.48 4.97
C VAL A 256 14.52 -3.01 3.62
N ALA A 257 13.20 -2.82 3.45
CA ALA A 257 12.62 -2.13 2.31
C ALA A 257 11.19 -1.66 2.59
N ALA A 258 10.89 -0.39 2.33
CA ALA A 258 9.52 0.13 2.25
C ALA A 258 8.98 -0.03 0.82
N LEU A 259 7.78 -0.61 0.70
CA LEU A 259 7.11 -0.93 -0.56
C LEU A 259 5.89 -0.04 -0.78
N ASP A 260 5.21 -0.25 -1.91
CA ASP A 260 3.84 0.21 -2.15
C ASP A 260 3.59 1.73 -2.04
N TRP A 261 4.32 2.48 -2.86
CA TRP A 261 4.25 3.94 -2.94
C TRP A 261 3.13 4.50 -3.82
N GLU A 262 2.12 3.70 -4.17
CA GLU A 262 1.06 4.11 -5.12
C GLU A 262 0.07 5.13 -4.53
N MET A 263 0.00 5.20 -3.20
CA MET A 263 -0.84 6.16 -2.46
C MET A 263 -0.03 7.36 -1.94
N ALA A 264 1.21 7.52 -2.38
CA ALA A 264 2.08 8.60 -1.94
C ALA A 264 1.50 9.96 -2.35
N ALA A 265 1.54 10.92 -1.42
CA ALA A 265 0.95 12.23 -1.62
C ALA A 265 1.68 13.29 -0.80
N LEU A 266 1.41 14.56 -1.09
CA LEU A 266 1.75 15.65 -0.18
C LEU A 266 0.61 15.85 0.82
N GLY A 267 0.95 16.05 2.09
CA GLY A 267 -0.04 16.36 3.11
C GLY A 267 0.52 16.37 4.53
N PRO A 268 -0.34 16.62 5.53
CA PRO A 268 0.05 16.56 6.94
C PRO A 268 0.55 15.18 7.31
N ARG A 269 1.62 15.13 8.10
CA ARG A 269 2.25 13.88 8.57
C ARG A 269 1.32 12.97 9.37
N GLU A 270 0.29 13.54 9.98
CA GLU A 270 -0.75 12.81 10.69
C GLU A 270 -1.52 11.84 9.79
N LEU A 271 -1.51 12.02 8.46
CA LEU A 271 -2.10 11.08 7.50
C LEU A 271 -1.50 9.67 7.61
N ASP A 272 -0.18 9.56 7.61
CA ASP A 272 0.53 8.27 7.70
C ASP A 272 0.47 7.68 9.12
N VAL A 273 0.59 8.54 10.14
CA VAL A 273 0.58 8.08 11.53
C VAL A 273 -0.80 7.55 11.92
N ALA A 274 -1.88 8.23 11.52
CA ALA A 274 -3.22 7.73 11.75
C ALA A 274 -3.51 6.45 10.94
N TRP A 275 -2.96 6.34 9.73
CA TRP A 275 -3.12 5.17 8.88
C TRP A 275 -2.60 3.89 9.55
N ILE A 276 -1.36 3.90 10.05
CA ILE A 276 -0.79 2.71 10.68
C ILE A 276 -1.53 2.29 11.96
N ILE A 277 -1.95 3.28 12.77
CA ILE A 277 -2.73 3.03 14.00
C ILE A 277 -4.07 2.40 13.64
N PHE A 278 -4.81 2.99 12.70
CA PHE A 278 -6.13 2.52 12.34
C PHE A 278 -6.09 1.14 11.66
N LEU A 279 -5.16 0.90 10.73
CA LEU A 279 -5.06 -0.39 10.03
C LEU A 279 -4.75 -1.54 10.97
N HIS A 280 -3.87 -1.33 11.95
CA HIS A 280 -3.65 -2.34 12.98
C HIS A 280 -4.93 -2.55 13.81
N ARG A 281 -5.58 -1.48 14.26
CA ARG A 281 -6.81 -1.59 15.06
C ARG A 281 -7.94 -2.28 14.29
N PHE A 282 -8.07 -2.03 12.99
CA PHE A 282 -8.99 -2.73 12.11
C PHE A 282 -8.77 -4.25 12.14
N PHE A 283 -7.53 -4.72 12.03
CA PHE A 283 -7.22 -6.15 12.17
C PHE A 283 -7.48 -6.68 13.58
N GLN A 284 -7.16 -5.89 14.61
CA GLN A 284 -7.43 -6.25 16.00
C GLN A 284 -8.93 -6.42 16.30
N ASP A 285 -9.78 -5.54 15.76
CA ASP A 285 -11.24 -5.63 15.88
C ASP A 285 -11.77 -6.89 15.17
N ILE A 286 -11.19 -7.24 14.01
CA ILE A 286 -11.53 -8.49 13.31
C ILE A 286 -11.16 -9.71 14.17
N ALA A 287 -9.95 -9.77 14.73
CA ALA A 287 -9.54 -10.84 15.64
C ALA A 287 -10.49 -10.96 16.85
N THR A 288 -10.79 -9.84 17.50
CA THR A 288 -11.69 -9.78 18.67
C THR A 288 -13.09 -10.29 18.31
N ARG A 289 -13.63 -9.90 17.16
CA ARG A 289 -14.93 -10.38 16.66
C ARG A 289 -14.97 -11.90 16.46
N PHE A 290 -13.85 -12.50 16.07
CA PHE A 290 -13.70 -13.95 15.94
C PHE A 290 -13.30 -14.65 17.25
N GLY A 291 -13.29 -13.93 18.38
CA GLY A 291 -12.90 -14.48 19.69
C GLY A 291 -11.42 -14.82 19.80
N GLN A 292 -10.58 -14.23 18.94
CA GLN A 292 -9.13 -14.39 18.97
C GLN A 292 -8.49 -13.22 19.74
N PRO A 293 -7.37 -13.46 20.44
CA PRO A 293 -6.71 -12.42 21.22
C PRO A 293 -6.11 -11.32 20.35
N GLY A 294 -5.71 -11.63 19.12
CA GLY A 294 -4.98 -10.69 18.26
C GLY A 294 -3.64 -10.30 18.86
N LEU A 295 -3.21 -9.05 18.60
CA LEU A 295 -1.99 -8.43 19.10
C LEU A 295 -2.30 -7.07 19.78
N PRO A 296 -2.99 -7.05 20.93
CA PRO A 296 -3.45 -5.81 21.55
C PRO A 296 -2.31 -4.92 22.09
N ASP A 297 -1.09 -5.47 22.19
CA ASP A 297 0.13 -4.75 22.59
C ASP A 297 0.87 -4.11 21.40
N PHE A 298 0.44 -4.37 20.16
CA PHE A 298 1.09 -3.88 18.95
C PHE A 298 0.43 -2.58 18.45
N MET A 299 1.23 -1.64 17.93
CA MET A 299 0.76 -0.36 17.35
C MET A 299 -0.30 0.39 18.17
N ARG A 300 -0.22 0.33 19.51
CA ARG A 300 -1.11 1.12 20.37
C ARG A 300 -0.92 2.60 20.08
N ARG A 301 -2.01 3.34 20.03
CA ARG A 301 -2.02 4.77 19.68
C ARG A 301 -0.99 5.56 20.50
N GLU A 302 -0.93 5.36 21.81
CA GLU A 302 0.00 6.06 22.69
C GLU A 302 1.47 5.76 22.39
N ASP A 303 1.79 4.50 22.06
CA ASP A 303 3.16 4.08 21.77
C ASP A 303 3.60 4.62 20.41
N VAL A 304 2.73 4.56 19.40
CA VAL A 304 3.00 5.13 18.07
C VAL A 304 3.21 6.65 18.14
N VAL A 305 2.35 7.36 18.87
CA VAL A 305 2.49 8.81 19.07
C VAL A 305 3.84 9.15 19.73
N ARG A 306 4.19 8.43 20.80
CA ARG A 306 5.46 8.63 21.52
C ARG A 306 6.66 8.38 20.59
N TRP A 307 6.72 7.21 19.96
CA TRP A 307 7.85 6.87 19.07
C TRP A 307 7.98 7.83 17.88
N TYR A 308 6.85 8.28 17.31
CA TYR A 308 6.87 9.24 16.22
C TYR A 308 7.38 10.62 16.68
N GLN A 309 6.92 11.09 17.84
CA GLN A 309 7.39 12.35 18.44
C GLN A 309 8.88 12.29 18.75
N ASP A 310 9.36 11.20 19.34
CA ASP A 310 10.77 10.99 19.67
C ASP A 310 11.66 10.99 18.41
N ALA A 311 11.20 10.34 17.33
CA ALA A 311 11.96 10.21 16.09
C ALA A 311 11.95 11.48 15.23
N SER A 312 10.83 12.21 15.20
CA SER A 312 10.64 13.35 14.30
C SER A 312 10.79 14.73 14.96
N GLY A 313 10.72 14.79 16.29
CA GLY A 313 10.62 16.05 17.04
C GLY A 313 9.30 16.80 16.87
N HIS A 314 8.31 16.22 16.19
CA HIS A 314 7.01 16.87 15.92
C HIS A 314 5.89 16.36 16.81
N THR A 315 5.18 17.27 17.45
CA THR A 315 3.96 16.98 18.19
C THR A 315 2.76 16.87 17.23
N LEU A 316 2.23 15.65 17.09
CA LEU A 316 1.02 15.37 16.31
C LEU A 316 -0.18 16.17 16.83
N ARG A 317 -0.97 16.73 15.91
CA ARG A 317 -2.14 17.58 16.22
C ARG A 317 -3.42 17.00 15.63
N ASP A 318 -4.56 17.23 16.27
CA ASP A 318 -5.88 16.82 15.78
C ASP A 318 -5.98 15.35 15.35
N LEU A 319 -5.20 14.45 15.99
CA LEU A 319 -5.03 13.06 15.54
C LEU A 319 -6.36 12.31 15.41
N ASP A 320 -7.37 12.63 16.22
CA ASP A 320 -8.71 12.04 16.11
C ASP A 320 -9.37 12.31 14.75
N PHE A 321 -9.18 13.50 14.17
CA PHE A 321 -9.64 13.81 12.82
C PHE A 321 -8.99 12.86 11.80
N TYR A 322 -7.67 12.68 11.89
CA TYR A 322 -6.92 11.84 10.97
C TYR A 322 -7.22 10.35 11.17
N LEU A 323 -7.55 9.90 12.38
CA LEU A 323 -7.97 8.52 12.65
C LEU A 323 -9.36 8.23 12.06
N VAL A 324 -10.32 9.16 12.19
CA VAL A 324 -11.61 9.06 11.48
C VAL A 324 -11.37 9.07 9.96
N TYR A 325 -10.47 9.90 9.47
CA TYR A 325 -10.15 9.95 8.06
C TYR A 325 -9.49 8.66 7.55
N ALA A 326 -8.56 8.06 8.31
CA ALA A 326 -7.97 6.76 8.00
C ALA A 326 -9.05 5.66 7.92
N ALA A 327 -10.02 5.67 8.85
CA ALA A 327 -11.16 4.76 8.83
C ALA A 327 -12.04 4.93 7.60
N LEU A 328 -12.27 6.18 7.17
CA LEU A 328 -13.00 6.51 5.96
C LEU A 328 -12.25 6.06 4.70
N ARG A 329 -10.95 6.35 4.61
CA ARG A 329 -10.08 5.89 3.51
C ARG A 329 -10.14 4.37 3.37
N GLN A 330 -9.99 3.64 4.47
CA GLN A 330 -10.10 2.17 4.46
C GLN A 330 -11.49 1.69 4.07
N ALA A 331 -12.56 2.43 4.41
CA ALA A 331 -13.92 2.08 4.01
C ALA A 331 -14.10 2.11 2.49
N ILE A 332 -13.48 3.08 1.82
CA ILE A 332 -13.49 3.22 0.35
C ILE A 332 -12.74 2.05 -0.30
N VAL A 333 -11.54 1.72 0.22
CA VAL A 333 -10.76 0.57 -0.25
C VAL A 333 -11.57 -0.73 -0.11
N MET A 334 -12.15 -0.99 1.07
CA MET A 334 -12.91 -2.21 1.33
C MET A 334 -14.19 -2.31 0.51
N ALA A 335 -14.88 -1.18 0.27
CA ALA A 335 -16.05 -1.14 -0.60
C ALA A 335 -15.67 -1.55 -2.03
N ARG A 336 -14.55 -1.04 -2.56
CA ARG A 336 -14.04 -1.41 -3.90
C ARG A 336 -13.58 -2.86 -3.97
N VAL A 337 -12.86 -3.34 -2.95
CA VAL A 337 -12.47 -4.76 -2.85
C VAL A 337 -13.70 -5.66 -2.82
N LYS A 338 -14.75 -5.30 -2.09
CA LYS A 338 -15.99 -6.08 -2.07
C LYS A 338 -16.70 -6.08 -3.43
N ARG A 339 -16.75 -4.93 -4.13
CA ARG A 339 -17.25 -4.87 -5.53
C ARG A 339 -16.48 -5.85 -6.42
N ARG A 340 -15.15 -5.89 -6.27
CA ARG A 340 -14.27 -6.81 -6.99
C ARG A 340 -14.59 -8.28 -6.68
N MET A 341 -14.73 -8.64 -5.41
CA MET A 341 -15.09 -10.01 -5.00
C MET A 341 -16.45 -10.44 -5.57
N ILE A 342 -17.44 -9.53 -5.56
CA ILE A 342 -18.76 -9.78 -6.16
C ILE A 342 -18.64 -9.99 -7.67
N HIS A 343 -17.87 -9.14 -8.36
CA HIS A 343 -17.64 -9.25 -9.80
C HIS A 343 -17.07 -10.63 -10.20
N PHE A 344 -16.17 -11.18 -9.40
CA PHE A 344 -15.57 -12.50 -9.62
C PHE A 344 -16.35 -13.67 -8.98
N GLY A 345 -17.52 -13.42 -8.38
CA GLY A 345 -18.37 -14.45 -7.79
C GLY A 345 -17.86 -15.02 -6.46
N GLU A 346 -16.93 -14.34 -5.80
CA GLU A 346 -16.38 -14.71 -4.49
C GLU A 346 -17.23 -14.21 -3.31
N ASP A 347 -18.08 -13.21 -3.56
CA ASP A 347 -19.03 -12.65 -2.59
C ASP A 347 -20.34 -12.25 -3.29
N THR A 348 -21.33 -11.80 -2.51
CA THR A 348 -22.66 -11.39 -2.97
C THR A 348 -22.94 -9.93 -2.63
N VAL A 349 -23.80 -9.30 -3.42
CA VAL A 349 -24.27 -7.93 -3.15
C VAL A 349 -24.91 -7.90 -1.75
N PRO A 350 -24.43 -7.04 -0.84
CA PRO A 350 -24.99 -6.97 0.50
C PRO A 350 -26.43 -6.43 0.48
N LYS A 351 -27.22 -6.82 1.48
CA LYS A 351 -28.61 -6.34 1.62
C LYS A 351 -28.67 -4.87 2.06
N HIS A 352 -27.72 -4.43 2.87
CA HIS A 352 -27.61 -3.06 3.33
C HIS A 352 -26.41 -2.38 2.66
N PRO A 353 -26.53 -1.15 2.12
CA PRO A 353 -25.45 -0.47 1.41
C PRO A 353 -24.19 -0.27 2.26
N ASP A 354 -24.34 0.11 3.53
CA ASP A 354 -23.18 0.25 4.43
C ASP A 354 -22.40 -1.05 4.70
N ASP A 355 -22.95 -2.23 4.39
CA ASP A 355 -22.24 -3.50 4.56
C ASP A 355 -21.22 -3.75 3.42
N TYR A 356 -21.05 -2.81 2.48
CA TYR A 356 -19.84 -2.72 1.65
C TYR A 356 -18.59 -2.39 2.49
N VAL A 357 -18.76 -1.77 3.65
CA VAL A 357 -17.68 -1.44 4.59
C VAL A 357 -17.57 -2.53 5.65
N MET A 358 -16.49 -3.31 5.61
CA MET A 358 -16.28 -4.42 6.55
C MET A 358 -16.29 -3.97 8.03
N HIS A 359 -15.68 -2.81 8.31
CA HIS A 359 -15.60 -2.19 9.63
C HIS A 359 -16.68 -1.14 9.87
N ARG A 360 -17.86 -1.30 9.26
CA ARG A 360 -18.99 -0.38 9.42
C ARG A 360 -19.22 0.04 10.88
N ALA A 361 -19.33 -0.92 11.79
CA ALA A 361 -19.60 -0.64 13.21
C ALA A 361 -18.51 0.22 13.87
N ALA A 362 -17.23 0.00 13.53
CA ALA A 362 -16.13 0.82 14.01
C ALA A 362 -16.20 2.25 13.44
N LEU A 363 -16.48 2.39 12.14
CA LEU A 363 -16.66 3.69 11.51
C LEU A 363 -17.87 4.44 12.08
N GLU A 364 -19.01 3.77 12.34
CA GLU A 364 -20.18 4.39 13.00
C GLU A 364 -19.80 4.94 14.38
N ALA A 365 -19.15 4.12 15.20
CA ALA A 365 -18.73 4.52 16.54
C ALA A 365 -17.70 5.65 16.51
N LEU A 366 -16.79 5.67 15.53
CA LEU A 366 -15.82 6.77 15.34
C LEU A 366 -16.53 8.07 15.00
N LEU A 367 -17.49 8.04 14.08
CA LEU A 367 -18.27 9.20 13.67
C LEU A 367 -19.18 9.74 14.79
N ASP A 368 -19.63 8.86 15.69
CA ASP A 368 -20.43 9.21 16.87
C ASP A 368 -19.60 9.55 18.11
N GLY A 369 -18.26 9.44 18.04
CA GLY A 369 -17.38 9.70 19.19
C GLY A 369 -17.51 8.67 20.32
N THR A 370 -18.00 7.46 20.02
CA THR A 370 -18.19 6.37 20.98
C THR A 370 -17.19 5.23 20.81
N TYR A 371 -16.28 5.33 19.83
CA TYR A 371 -15.26 4.31 19.58
C TYR A 371 -14.24 4.23 20.72
N ASN A 372 -14.06 3.03 21.26
CA ASN A 372 -13.02 2.77 22.25
C ASN A 372 -11.75 2.25 21.56
N TRP A 373 -10.64 2.97 21.74
CA TRP A 373 -9.34 2.64 21.17
C TRP A 373 -8.57 1.60 21.99
N ASP A 374 -8.89 1.45 23.27
CA ASP A 374 -8.25 0.48 24.18
C ASP A 374 -9.03 -0.84 24.20
#